data_AF-A0A3Q2C9E4-F1
#
_entry.id   AF-A0A3Q2C9E4-F1
#
_cell.length_a   1.000
_cell.length_b   1.000
_cell.length_c   1.000
_cell.angle_alpha   90.00
_cell.angle_beta   90.00
_cell.angle_gamma   90.00
#
_symmetry.space_group_name_H-M   'P 1'
#
loop_
_entity.id
_entity.type
_entity.pdbx_description
1 polymer ?
#
loop_
_entity_poly.entity_id
_entity_poly.type
_entity_poly.pdbx_seq_one_letter_code
_entity_poly.pdbx_strand_id
1 'polypeptide(L)'
;MAGKVKWVTDIEKSVLINNFEKREWVQVTENEDWNFYWMSIQTIRNVFSVDTGYRLSDEQLVNHFPNHYELTRKDLMIKNIKRYRKELEKEGSPLAEKDENGKYIYLDFVPVTFMLPADYNLFVEEFRKNPSSTWIMKPCGKAQGKGIFLINKLSQIKKWSRDSRTSTFVAASSGKEAYVISLYIDNPLLIGGKKFDLRLYVLVTTYRPLKCYMYKLGFCRFCTVKYTPSTSELDNMFVHLTNVAIQKHGVSFHHRKKKNTF
;
A
#
# COMPACT_ATOMS: atom_id res chain seq x y z
N MET A 1 35.71 21.44 14.27
CA MET A 1 34.80 21.77 13.15
C MET A 1 34.16 20.47 12.71
N ALA A 2 32.84 20.34 12.78
CA ALA A 2 32.19 19.17 12.20
C ALA A 2 32.46 19.17 10.69
N GLY A 3 32.95 18.05 10.14
CA GLY A 3 33.22 17.92 8.71
C GLY A 3 31.95 18.10 7.87
N LYS A 4 32.12 18.40 6.58
CA LYS A 4 30.99 18.40 5.64
C LYS A 4 30.35 17.01 5.60
N VAL A 5 29.03 16.95 5.65
CA VAL A 5 28.28 15.70 5.55
C VAL A 5 28.53 15.06 4.19
N LYS A 6 28.92 13.79 4.19
CA LYS A 6 29.12 12.96 3.00
C LYS A 6 27.88 12.12 2.74
N TRP A 7 27.41 12.09 1.49
CA TRP A 7 26.20 11.37 1.11
C TRP A 7 26.38 10.44 -0.09
N VAL A 8 25.56 9.40 -0.11
CA VAL A 8 25.48 8.38 -1.16
C VAL A 8 24.02 8.15 -1.54
N THR A 9 23.76 7.84 -2.81
CA THR A 9 22.46 7.29 -3.24
C THR A 9 22.63 6.34 -4.40
N ASP A 10 21.84 5.27 -4.40
CA ASP A 10 21.67 4.34 -5.52
C ASP A 10 20.39 4.65 -6.32
N ILE A 11 19.77 5.80 -6.04
CA ILE A 11 18.55 6.25 -6.72
C ILE A 11 18.79 7.60 -7.40
N GLU A 12 18.67 7.61 -8.72
CA GLU A 12 18.71 8.85 -9.48
C GLU A 12 17.39 9.63 -9.33
N LYS A 13 17.35 10.53 -8.36
CA LYS A 13 16.27 11.52 -8.17
C LYS A 13 16.85 12.90 -8.02
N SER A 14 16.65 13.74 -9.04
CA SER A 14 17.08 15.14 -9.05
C SER A 14 16.63 15.92 -7.81
N VAL A 15 15.43 15.66 -7.29
CA VAL A 15 14.94 16.31 -6.06
C VAL A 15 15.82 16.02 -4.84
N LEU A 16 16.38 14.80 -4.73
CA LEU A 16 17.27 14.44 -3.63
C LEU A 16 18.66 15.06 -3.83
N ILE A 17 19.23 14.87 -5.02
CA ILE A 17 20.57 15.36 -5.37
C ILE A 17 20.64 16.88 -5.20
N ASN A 18 19.70 17.61 -5.81
CA ASN A 18 19.62 19.08 -5.68
C ASN A 18 19.41 19.53 -4.22
N ASN A 19 18.81 18.70 -3.36
CA ASN A 19 18.59 19.03 -1.95
C ASN A 19 19.87 18.87 -1.13
N PHE A 20 20.68 17.84 -1.42
CA PHE A 20 21.98 17.61 -0.79
C PHE A 20 23.02 18.62 -1.27
N GLU A 21 23.08 18.91 -2.57
CA GLU A 21 23.96 19.92 -3.15
C GLU A 21 23.69 21.31 -2.58
N LYS A 22 22.40 21.70 -2.43
CA LYS A 22 22.02 22.98 -1.80
C LYS A 22 22.42 23.09 -0.32
N ARG A 23 22.70 21.97 0.35
CA ARG A 23 23.22 21.94 1.72
C ARG A 23 24.75 21.86 1.76
N GLU A 24 25.39 21.94 0.60
CA GLU A 24 26.83 21.79 0.43
C GLU A 24 27.36 20.44 0.95
N TRP A 25 26.51 19.40 0.92
CA TRP A 25 26.91 18.04 1.25
C TRP A 25 27.74 17.45 0.11
N VAL A 26 28.74 16.64 0.46
CA VAL A 26 29.70 16.07 -0.49
C VAL A 26 29.22 14.71 -0.95
N GLN A 27 29.04 14.53 -2.26
CA GLN A 27 28.72 13.22 -2.80
C GLN A 27 29.97 12.33 -2.76
N VAL A 28 29.83 11.10 -2.30
CA VAL A 28 30.88 10.08 -2.30
C VAL A 28 30.33 8.77 -2.87
N THR A 29 31.21 7.80 -3.12
CA THR A 29 30.83 6.45 -3.53
C THR A 29 30.53 5.56 -2.32
N GLU A 30 29.85 4.43 -2.56
CA GLU A 30 29.47 3.49 -1.48
C GLU A 30 30.65 2.78 -0.80
N ASN A 31 31.83 2.78 -1.44
CA ASN A 31 33.07 2.20 -0.91
C ASN A 31 33.88 3.19 -0.06
N GLU A 32 33.49 4.45 -0.04
CA GLU A 32 34.12 5.49 0.76
C GLU A 32 33.44 5.64 2.12
N ASP A 33 34.07 6.40 3.01
CA ASP A 33 33.45 6.81 4.27
C ASP A 33 32.28 7.79 3.99
N TRP A 34 31.09 7.49 4.51
CA TRP A 34 29.87 8.26 4.29
C TRP A 34 29.05 8.42 5.57
N ASN A 35 28.28 9.51 5.66
CA ASN A 35 27.41 9.78 6.81
C ASN A 35 25.94 9.45 6.51
N PHE A 36 25.47 9.70 5.29
CA PHE A 36 24.07 9.47 4.92
C PHE A 36 23.93 8.75 3.58
N TYR A 37 23.29 7.59 3.58
CA TYR A 37 23.00 6.83 2.37
C TYR A 37 21.49 6.77 2.14
N TRP A 38 21.02 7.45 1.09
CA TRP A 38 19.67 7.28 0.56
C TRP A 38 19.60 6.03 -0.32
N MET A 39 19.21 4.91 0.28
CA MET A 39 19.17 3.60 -0.36
C MET A 39 17.81 3.28 -1.00
N SER A 40 17.86 2.50 -2.08
CA SER A 40 16.71 1.84 -2.67
C SER A 40 16.21 0.70 -1.76
N ILE A 41 14.96 0.27 -2.01
CA ILE A 41 14.36 -0.85 -1.29
C ILE A 41 15.17 -2.14 -1.45
N GLN A 42 15.85 -2.34 -2.60
CA GLN A 42 16.65 -3.54 -2.81
C GLN A 42 17.92 -3.50 -1.98
N THR A 43 18.65 -2.39 -2.04
CA THR A 43 19.92 -2.21 -1.31
C THR A 43 19.72 -2.27 0.19
N ILE A 44 18.71 -1.57 0.72
CA ILE A 44 18.49 -1.55 2.17
C ILE A 44 18.05 -2.92 2.72
N ARG A 45 17.39 -3.74 1.91
CA ARG A 45 17.06 -5.13 2.30
C ARG A 45 18.30 -5.99 2.41
N ASN A 46 19.26 -5.81 1.51
CA ASN A 46 20.54 -6.50 1.59
C ASN A 46 21.31 -6.03 2.83
N VAL A 47 21.38 -4.73 3.07
CA VAL A 47 22.07 -4.12 4.24
C VAL A 47 21.49 -4.62 5.57
N PHE A 48 20.17 -4.76 5.69
CA PHE A 48 19.54 -5.33 6.89
C PHE A 48 19.49 -6.86 6.90
N SER A 49 19.96 -7.54 5.85
CA SER A 49 19.98 -9.00 5.82
C SER A 49 21.09 -9.53 6.72
N VAL A 50 20.73 -10.45 7.62
CA VAL A 50 21.66 -11.09 8.56
C VAL A 50 22.80 -11.80 7.81
N ASP A 51 22.51 -12.33 6.61
CA ASP A 51 23.47 -13.09 5.79
C ASP A 51 24.64 -12.23 5.28
N THR A 52 24.44 -10.91 5.17
CA THR A 52 25.50 -10.01 4.70
C THR A 52 26.49 -9.65 5.80
N GLY A 53 26.10 -9.82 7.08
CA GLY A 53 26.91 -9.41 8.24
C GLY A 53 27.17 -7.90 8.33
N TYR A 54 26.57 -7.08 7.47
CA TYR A 54 26.83 -5.65 7.41
C TYR A 54 26.27 -4.94 8.65
N ARG A 55 27.08 -4.07 9.26
CA ARG A 55 26.69 -3.26 10.42
C ARG A 55 26.99 -1.80 10.15
N LEU A 56 25.97 -0.97 10.32
CA LEU A 56 26.10 0.49 10.27
C LEU A 56 26.88 0.98 11.48
N SER A 57 27.74 1.98 11.28
CA SER A 57 28.39 2.71 12.39
C SER A 57 27.44 3.74 13.01
N ASP A 58 27.80 4.26 14.18
CA ASP A 58 26.99 5.27 14.90
C ASP A 58 26.85 6.59 14.13
N GLU A 59 27.76 6.87 13.20
CA GLU A 59 27.76 8.08 12.37
C GLU A 59 27.01 7.89 11.04
N GLN A 60 26.55 6.67 10.75
CA GLN A 60 25.87 6.31 9.51
C GLN A 60 24.35 6.33 9.65
N LEU A 61 23.70 7.04 8.73
CA LEU A 61 22.25 7.17 8.65
C LEU A 61 21.72 6.66 7.31
N VAL A 62 20.59 5.97 7.37
CA VAL A 62 19.88 5.43 6.21
C VAL A 62 18.41 5.85 6.22
N ASN A 63 17.76 5.85 5.06
CA ASN A 63 16.41 6.36 4.85
C ASN A 63 15.28 5.35 5.13
N HIS A 64 15.57 4.19 5.74
CA HIS A 64 14.55 3.21 6.14
C HIS A 64 14.86 2.58 7.49
N PHE A 65 13.81 2.13 8.17
CA PHE A 65 13.94 1.26 9.33
C PHE A 65 14.02 -0.22 8.92
N PRO A 66 14.68 -1.05 9.73
CA PRO A 66 14.54 -2.50 9.66
C PRO A 66 13.06 -2.88 9.69
N ASN A 67 12.68 -3.92 8.93
CA ASN A 67 11.31 -4.40 8.85
C ASN A 67 10.26 -3.37 8.38
N HIS A 68 10.66 -2.30 7.67
CA HIS A 68 9.73 -1.30 7.11
C HIS A 68 8.55 -1.92 6.33
N TYR A 69 8.76 -3.11 5.75
CA TYR A 69 7.75 -3.85 5.01
C TYR A 69 6.55 -4.29 5.86
N GLU A 70 6.65 -4.33 7.19
CA GLU A 70 5.55 -4.65 8.12
C GLU A 70 4.39 -3.66 8.01
N LEU A 71 4.68 -2.41 7.67
CA LEU A 71 3.66 -1.36 7.47
C LEU A 71 3.36 -1.11 5.99
N THR A 72 4.31 -1.39 5.09
CA THR A 72 4.14 -1.05 3.66
C THR A 72 3.61 -2.20 2.80
N ARG A 73 3.68 -3.46 3.27
CA ARG A 73 3.02 -4.59 2.61
C ARG A 73 1.59 -4.76 3.12
N LYS A 74 0.64 -4.99 2.21
CA LYS A 74 -0.80 -5.00 2.54
C LYS A 74 -1.18 -6.12 3.51
N ASP A 75 -0.64 -7.32 3.29
CA ASP A 75 -0.87 -8.48 4.17
C ASP A 75 -0.35 -8.21 5.59
N LEU A 76 0.89 -7.75 5.71
CA LEU A 76 1.52 -7.49 7.01
C LEU A 76 0.85 -6.33 7.74
N MET A 77 0.52 -5.24 7.03
CA MET A 77 -0.22 -4.11 7.61
C MET A 77 -1.54 -4.57 8.23
N ILE A 78 -2.32 -5.40 7.51
CA ILE A 78 -3.60 -5.92 8.02
C ILE A 78 -3.39 -6.88 9.19
N LYS A 79 -2.37 -7.75 9.15
CA LYS A 79 -2.02 -8.61 10.30
C LYS A 79 -1.66 -7.78 11.53
N ASN A 80 -0.86 -6.73 11.35
CA ASN A 80 -0.42 -5.84 12.41
C ASN A 80 -1.59 -5.05 13.01
N ILE A 81 -2.53 -4.55 12.19
CA ILE A 81 -3.75 -3.90 12.69
C ILE A 81 -4.64 -4.88 13.46
N LYS A 82 -4.83 -6.11 12.96
CA LYS A 82 -5.60 -7.15 13.66
C LYS A 82 -4.97 -7.51 15.01
N ARG A 83 -3.63 -7.62 15.06
CA ARG A 83 -2.89 -7.88 16.31
C ARG A 83 -3.03 -6.72 17.28
N TYR A 84 -2.82 -5.49 16.82
CA TYR A 84 -2.93 -4.27 17.62
C TYR A 84 -4.32 -4.11 18.27
N ARG A 85 -5.40 -4.32 17.50
CA ARG A 85 -6.77 -4.30 18.03
C ARG A 85 -6.96 -5.32 19.16
N LYS A 86 -6.48 -6.56 18.98
CA LYS A 86 -6.59 -7.62 19.99
C LYS A 86 -5.76 -7.33 21.25
N GLU A 87 -4.59 -6.72 21.10
CA GLU A 87 -3.75 -6.31 22.23
C GLU A 87 -4.46 -5.23 23.04
N LEU A 88 -4.98 -4.19 22.39
CA LEU A 88 -5.74 -3.13 23.06
C LEU A 88 -7.00 -3.64 23.77
N GLU A 89 -7.70 -4.63 23.20
CA GLU A 89 -8.84 -5.29 23.86
C GLU A 89 -8.42 -6.00 25.16
N LYS A 90 -7.31 -6.76 25.10
CA LYS A 90 -6.78 -7.47 26.29
C LYS A 90 -6.33 -6.52 27.39
N GLU A 91 -5.79 -5.37 27.00
CA GLU A 91 -5.34 -4.32 27.92
C GLU A 91 -6.50 -3.46 28.45
N GLY A 92 -7.73 -3.64 27.96
CA GLY A 92 -8.87 -2.80 28.34
C GLY A 92 -8.72 -1.35 27.90
N SER A 93 -7.97 -1.09 26.82
CA SER A 93 -7.72 0.26 26.33
C SER A 93 -9.00 0.91 25.84
N PRO A 94 -9.28 2.20 26.18
CA PRO A 94 -10.41 2.94 25.62
C PRO A 94 -10.41 3.00 24.09
N LEU A 95 -9.24 2.88 23.44
CA LEU A 95 -9.15 2.84 21.99
C LEU A 95 -9.82 1.60 21.38
N ALA A 96 -9.96 0.52 22.15
CA ALA A 96 -10.62 -0.72 21.70
C ALA A 96 -12.14 -0.71 21.92
N GLU A 97 -12.72 0.41 22.37
CA GLU A 97 -14.16 0.56 22.59
C GLU A 97 -14.96 0.23 21.32
N LYS A 98 -16.08 -0.47 21.52
CA LYS A 98 -17.00 -0.90 20.46
C LYS A 98 -18.39 -0.34 20.72
N ASP A 99 -19.11 -0.04 19.64
CA ASP A 99 -20.52 0.30 19.68
C ASP A 99 -21.41 -0.93 19.93
N GLU A 100 -22.72 -0.70 20.02
CA GLU A 100 -23.75 -1.73 20.21
C GLU A 100 -23.77 -2.81 19.11
N ASN A 101 -23.23 -2.51 17.93
CA ASN A 101 -23.13 -3.44 16.80
C ASN A 101 -21.79 -4.19 16.78
N GLY A 102 -20.94 -4.01 17.81
CA GLY A 102 -19.63 -4.65 17.94
C GLY A 102 -18.55 -4.04 17.07
N LYS A 103 -18.76 -2.82 16.54
CA LYS A 103 -17.83 -2.11 15.67
C LYS A 103 -16.95 -1.17 16.48
N TYR A 104 -15.64 -1.15 16.20
CA TYR A 104 -14.73 -0.25 16.92
C TYR A 104 -15.09 1.21 16.69
N ILE A 105 -15.14 2.01 17.76
CA ILE A 105 -15.43 3.44 17.67
C ILE A 105 -14.22 4.20 17.11
N TYR A 106 -13.03 3.95 17.67
CA TYR A 106 -11.82 4.68 17.29
C TYR A 106 -10.95 3.96 16.25
N LEU A 107 -11.12 2.63 16.13
CA LEU A 107 -10.28 1.80 15.26
C LEU A 107 -10.95 1.41 13.95
N ASP A 108 -12.13 1.93 13.61
CA ASP A 108 -12.82 1.66 12.34
C ASP A 108 -12.35 2.55 11.17
N PHE A 109 -11.05 2.53 10.90
CA PHE A 109 -10.45 3.26 9.77
C PHE A 109 -9.88 2.33 8.69
N VAL A 110 -10.03 1.01 8.86
CA VAL A 110 -9.57 -0.01 7.92
C VAL A 110 -10.75 -0.88 7.52
N PRO A 111 -11.11 -0.94 6.22
CA PRO A 111 -12.22 -1.77 5.75
C PRO A 111 -12.01 -3.25 6.11
N VAL A 112 -13.12 -3.97 6.26
CA VAL A 112 -13.11 -5.43 6.49
C VAL A 112 -12.25 -6.09 5.42
N THR A 113 -11.22 -6.82 5.85
CA THR A 113 -10.19 -7.34 4.96
C THR A 113 -9.74 -8.74 5.38
N PHE A 114 -9.59 -9.61 4.38
CA PHE A 114 -9.19 -11.01 4.50
C PHE A 114 -7.96 -11.30 3.62
N MET A 115 -7.14 -12.25 4.02
CA MET A 115 -5.94 -12.68 3.30
C MET A 115 -6.21 -13.99 2.56
N LEU A 116 -6.14 -13.98 1.23
CA LEU A 116 -6.34 -15.18 0.44
C LEU A 116 -5.00 -15.88 0.12
N PRO A 117 -4.94 -17.22 0.19
CA PRO A 117 -6.07 -18.15 0.36
C PRO A 117 -6.47 -18.45 1.82
N ALA A 118 -5.68 -18.05 2.82
CA ALA A 118 -5.84 -18.48 4.22
C ALA A 118 -7.21 -18.18 4.84
N ASP A 119 -7.77 -17.00 4.57
CA ASP A 119 -9.03 -16.50 5.12
C ASP A 119 -10.22 -16.73 4.16
N TYR A 120 -10.10 -17.61 3.16
CA TYR A 120 -11.14 -17.76 2.11
C TYR A 120 -12.52 -18.11 2.68
N ASN A 121 -12.59 -19.05 3.63
CA ASN A 121 -13.86 -19.47 4.23
C ASN A 121 -14.50 -18.34 5.05
N LEU A 122 -13.69 -17.61 5.83
CA LEU A 122 -14.14 -16.44 6.59
C LEU A 122 -14.69 -15.35 5.67
N PHE A 123 -14.00 -15.11 4.54
CA PHE A 123 -14.50 -14.17 3.53
C PHE A 123 -15.82 -14.63 2.93
N VAL A 124 -15.99 -15.92 2.61
CA VAL A 124 -17.24 -16.45 2.04
C VAL A 124 -18.41 -16.30 3.01
N GLU A 125 -18.19 -16.55 4.30
CA GLU A 125 -19.18 -16.33 5.35
C GLU A 125 -19.59 -14.86 5.43
N GLU A 126 -18.62 -13.95 5.45
CA GLU A 126 -18.88 -12.52 5.48
C GLU A 126 -19.62 -12.02 4.23
N PHE A 127 -19.19 -12.49 3.04
CA PHE A 127 -19.84 -12.16 1.77
C PHE A 127 -21.32 -12.61 1.76
N ARG A 128 -21.65 -13.76 2.34
CA ARG A 128 -23.02 -14.28 2.40
C ARG A 128 -23.95 -13.43 3.25
N LYS A 129 -23.44 -12.67 4.24
CA LYS A 129 -24.25 -11.73 5.03
C LYS A 129 -24.76 -10.57 4.19
N ASN A 130 -23.97 -10.11 3.22
CA ASN A 130 -24.38 -9.08 2.27
C ASN A 130 -23.90 -9.41 0.84
N PRO A 131 -24.64 -10.25 0.08
CA PRO A 131 -24.24 -10.69 -1.25
C PRO A 131 -24.19 -9.59 -2.31
N SER A 132 -24.76 -8.41 -2.02
CA SER A 132 -24.73 -7.24 -2.91
C SER A 132 -23.44 -6.42 -2.77
N SER A 133 -22.62 -6.71 -1.75
CA SER A 133 -21.39 -5.98 -1.47
C SER A 133 -20.34 -6.16 -2.57
N THR A 134 -19.66 -5.06 -2.88
CA THR A 134 -18.51 -5.06 -3.79
C THR A 134 -17.22 -5.18 -2.98
N TRP A 135 -16.28 -5.99 -3.46
CA TRP A 135 -14.99 -6.21 -2.83
C TRP A 135 -13.86 -5.91 -3.82
N ILE A 136 -12.75 -5.40 -3.30
CA ILE A 136 -11.55 -5.10 -4.07
C ILE A 136 -10.45 -6.10 -3.76
N MET A 137 -9.96 -6.78 -4.79
CA MET A 137 -8.83 -7.69 -4.72
C MET A 137 -7.54 -6.96 -5.06
N LYS A 138 -6.52 -7.12 -4.22
CA LYS A 138 -5.23 -6.45 -4.38
C LYS A 138 -4.09 -7.44 -4.12
N PRO A 139 -3.07 -7.53 -4.99
CA PRO A 139 -1.90 -8.34 -4.70
C PRO A 139 -1.11 -7.74 -3.52
N CYS A 140 -0.60 -8.59 -2.64
CA CYS A 140 0.04 -8.16 -1.39
C CYS A 140 1.31 -7.32 -1.65
N GLY A 141 2.20 -7.80 -2.53
CA GLY A 141 3.51 -7.22 -2.79
C GLY A 141 3.60 -6.26 -3.99
N LYS A 142 2.53 -6.09 -4.77
CA LYS A 142 2.55 -5.20 -5.95
C LYS A 142 2.10 -3.77 -5.63
N ALA A 143 2.57 -2.83 -6.45
CA ALA A 143 2.25 -1.41 -6.38
C ALA A 143 1.63 -0.91 -7.70
N GLN A 144 1.36 0.40 -7.77
CA GLN A 144 0.86 1.10 -8.98
C GLN A 144 -0.52 0.66 -9.49
N GLY A 145 -1.26 -0.16 -8.73
CA GLY A 145 -2.59 -0.62 -9.11
C GLY A 145 -2.60 -1.83 -10.04
N LYS A 146 -1.44 -2.40 -10.36
CA LYS A 146 -1.34 -3.61 -11.20
C LYS A 146 -1.96 -4.81 -10.47
N GLY A 147 -2.80 -5.57 -11.17
CA GLY A 147 -3.46 -6.76 -10.65
C GLY A 147 -4.63 -6.48 -9.70
N ILE A 148 -5.08 -5.23 -9.58
CA ILE A 148 -6.27 -4.90 -8.81
C ILE A 148 -7.51 -5.13 -9.67
N PHE A 149 -8.54 -5.73 -9.08
CA PHE A 149 -9.85 -5.89 -9.71
C PHE A 149 -10.96 -5.87 -8.65
N LEU A 150 -12.17 -5.58 -9.08
CA LEU A 150 -13.37 -5.63 -8.25
C LEU A 150 -14.11 -6.94 -8.48
N ILE A 151 -14.80 -7.39 -7.43
CA ILE A 151 -15.74 -8.50 -7.50
C ILE A 151 -17.03 -8.12 -6.78
N ASN A 152 -18.13 -8.68 -7.26
CA ASN A 152 -19.44 -8.61 -6.59
C ASN A 152 -20.17 -9.96 -6.65
N LYS A 153 -19.51 -11.01 -7.15
CA LYS A 153 -20.03 -12.38 -7.20
C LYS A 153 -18.93 -13.37 -6.83
N LEU A 154 -19.25 -14.34 -5.98
CA LEU A 154 -18.29 -15.40 -5.58
C LEU A 154 -17.77 -16.22 -6.77
N SER A 155 -18.55 -16.34 -7.85
CA SER A 155 -18.12 -17.03 -9.08
C SER A 155 -16.90 -16.37 -9.73
N GLN A 156 -16.72 -15.05 -9.57
CA GLN A 156 -15.56 -14.33 -10.12
C GLN A 156 -14.26 -14.73 -9.44
N ILE A 157 -14.26 -14.98 -8.12
CA ILE A 157 -13.07 -15.50 -7.40
C ILE A 157 -12.74 -16.91 -7.88
N LYS A 158 -13.76 -17.78 -8.01
CA LYS A 158 -13.55 -19.16 -8.47
C LYS A 158 -12.95 -19.17 -9.88
N LYS A 159 -13.44 -18.30 -10.78
CA LYS A 159 -12.89 -18.12 -12.13
C LYS A 159 -11.45 -17.62 -12.09
N TRP A 160 -11.18 -16.54 -11.35
CA TRP A 160 -9.82 -16.00 -11.19
C TRP A 160 -8.82 -17.04 -10.66
N SER A 161 -9.24 -17.85 -9.69
CA SER A 161 -8.42 -18.94 -9.15
C SER A 161 -8.17 -20.08 -10.14
N ARG A 162 -9.04 -20.29 -11.12
CA ARG A 162 -8.90 -21.33 -12.16
C ARG A 162 -8.07 -20.84 -13.34
N ASP A 163 -8.29 -19.59 -13.78
CA ASP A 163 -7.61 -18.95 -14.92
C ASP A 163 -6.13 -18.65 -14.60
N SER A 164 -5.83 -18.38 -13.33
CA SER A 164 -4.46 -18.46 -12.82
C SER A 164 -4.06 -19.94 -12.88
N ARG A 165 -3.20 -20.35 -13.84
CA ARG A 165 -2.76 -21.75 -14.12
C ARG A 165 -2.04 -22.45 -12.97
N THR A 166 -2.66 -22.49 -11.81
CA THR A 166 -2.32 -23.34 -10.69
C THR A 166 -3.64 -23.71 -10.04
N SER A 167 -4.17 -24.82 -10.53
CA SER A 167 -4.93 -25.82 -9.80
C SER A 167 -4.99 -25.63 -8.27
N THR A 168 -6.24 -25.67 -7.80
CA THR A 168 -6.72 -26.17 -6.51
C THR A 168 -6.26 -25.46 -5.23
N PHE A 169 -7.26 -25.09 -4.42
CA PHE A 169 -7.16 -24.60 -3.04
C PHE A 169 -6.56 -25.62 -2.04
N VAL A 170 -5.75 -26.58 -2.51
CA VAL A 170 -5.15 -27.70 -1.77
C VAL A 170 -3.82 -28.07 -2.42
N ALA A 171 -2.78 -27.30 -2.13
CA ALA A 171 -1.37 -27.71 -2.16
C ALA A 171 -0.53 -26.53 -1.67
N ALA A 172 -0.25 -26.51 -0.36
CA ALA A 172 0.80 -25.67 0.20
C ALA A 172 2.15 -26.16 -0.37
N SER A 173 2.91 -25.27 -1.01
CA SER A 173 4.37 -25.35 -1.31
C SER A 173 4.82 -24.88 -2.72
N SER A 174 4.20 -23.87 -3.33
CA SER A 174 4.87 -23.15 -4.44
C SER A 174 4.30 -21.75 -4.68
N GLY A 175 5.10 -20.72 -4.36
CA GLY A 175 5.23 -19.45 -5.09
C GLY A 175 4.02 -18.62 -5.54
N LYS A 176 2.77 -18.91 -5.14
CA LYS A 176 1.62 -18.13 -5.61
C LYS A 176 1.56 -16.75 -4.96
N GLU A 177 1.18 -15.77 -5.78
CA GLU A 177 0.97 -14.39 -5.37
C GLU A 177 -0.19 -14.31 -4.35
N ALA A 178 0.11 -13.92 -3.11
CA ALA A 178 -0.90 -13.68 -2.09
C ALA A 178 -1.72 -12.43 -2.42
N TYR A 179 -3.02 -12.47 -2.11
CA TYR A 179 -3.94 -11.35 -2.29
C TYR A 179 -4.59 -10.97 -0.96
N VAL A 180 -4.87 -9.68 -0.81
CA VAL A 180 -5.86 -9.20 0.16
C VAL A 180 -7.16 -8.92 -0.58
N ILE A 181 -8.27 -9.32 0.03
CA ILE A 181 -9.62 -8.98 -0.40
C ILE A 181 -10.24 -8.08 0.68
N SER A 182 -10.71 -6.91 0.26
CA SER A 182 -11.15 -5.85 1.17
C SER A 182 -12.50 -5.31 0.72
N LEU A 183 -13.39 -4.99 1.66
CA LEU A 183 -14.68 -4.39 1.35
C LEU A 183 -14.44 -3.07 0.60
N TYR A 184 -15.07 -2.92 -0.57
CA TYR A 184 -14.92 -1.72 -1.36
C TYR A 184 -15.73 -0.57 -0.76
N ILE A 185 -15.12 0.59 -0.63
CA ILE A 185 -15.82 1.82 -0.23
C ILE A 185 -16.58 2.33 -1.45
N ASP A 186 -17.88 2.03 -1.49
CA ASP A 186 -18.81 2.28 -2.59
C ASP A 186 -19.53 3.64 -2.48
N ASN A 187 -19.53 4.26 -1.30
CA ASN A 187 -19.95 5.64 -1.05
C ASN A 187 -18.76 6.57 -0.72
N PRO A 188 -17.81 6.80 -1.65
CA PRO A 188 -16.70 7.71 -1.40
C PRO A 188 -17.14 9.17 -1.47
N LEU A 189 -16.45 10.05 -0.73
CA LEU A 189 -16.55 11.49 -0.97
C LEU A 189 -16.11 11.82 -2.40
N LEU A 190 -16.91 12.64 -3.09
CA LEU A 190 -16.66 13.07 -4.47
C LEU A 190 -16.42 14.57 -4.52
N ILE A 191 -15.48 15.01 -5.36
CA ILE A 191 -15.29 16.42 -5.71
C ILE A 191 -15.50 16.55 -7.21
N GLY A 192 -16.43 17.40 -7.63
CA GLY A 192 -16.83 17.50 -9.05
C GLY A 192 -17.35 16.17 -9.63
N GLY A 193 -17.93 15.31 -8.79
CA GLY A 193 -18.39 13.98 -9.16
C GLY A 193 -17.27 12.96 -9.40
N LYS A 194 -16.02 13.25 -9.05
CA LYS A 194 -14.87 12.35 -9.23
C LYS A 194 -14.38 11.82 -7.89
N LYS A 195 -14.07 10.52 -7.87
CA LYS A 195 -13.43 9.86 -6.74
C LYS A 195 -11.98 10.31 -6.62
N PHE A 196 -11.47 10.41 -5.38
CA PHE A 196 -10.08 10.71 -5.11
C PHE A 196 -9.55 9.97 -3.89
N ASP A 197 -8.23 9.99 -3.73
CA ASP A 197 -7.56 9.62 -2.48
C ASP A 197 -6.57 10.72 -2.06
N LEU A 198 -6.24 10.75 -0.77
CA LEU A 198 -5.25 11.67 -0.22
C LEU A 198 -3.88 10.98 -0.11
N ARG A 199 -2.85 11.64 -0.66
CA ARG A 199 -1.47 11.31 -0.36
C ARG A 199 -0.94 12.24 0.72
N LEU A 200 -0.72 11.67 1.89
CA LEU A 200 -0.04 12.31 3.02
C LEU A 200 1.39 11.78 3.13
N TYR A 201 2.28 12.60 3.70
CA TYR A 201 3.68 12.25 3.94
C TYR A 201 3.96 12.28 5.44
N VAL A 202 4.53 11.20 5.96
CA VAL A 202 4.93 11.08 7.37
C VAL A 202 6.40 10.67 7.41
N LEU A 203 7.21 11.44 8.14
CA LEU A 203 8.60 11.11 8.46
C LEU A 203 8.64 10.52 9.87
N VAL A 204 9.13 9.29 10.01
CA VAL A 204 9.46 8.70 11.31
C VAL A 204 10.96 8.85 11.50
N THR A 205 11.39 9.43 12.62
CA THR A 205 12.84 9.61 12.91
C THR A 205 13.35 8.64 13.96
N THR A 206 12.46 8.12 14.83
CA THR A 206 12.77 7.08 15.80
C THR A 206 11.49 6.37 16.22
N TYR A 207 11.58 5.08 16.59
CA TYR A 207 10.51 4.30 17.22
C TYR A 207 10.68 4.20 18.74
N ARG A 208 11.81 4.64 19.30
CA ARG A 208 12.15 4.54 20.73
C ARG A 208 12.90 5.80 21.19
N PRO A 209 12.19 6.80 21.77
CA PRO A 209 10.73 6.94 21.77
C PRO A 209 10.19 7.20 20.35
N LEU A 210 8.92 6.89 20.08
CA LEU A 210 8.31 7.16 18.78
C LEU A 210 8.29 8.67 18.50
N LYS A 211 8.90 9.10 17.39
CA LYS A 211 8.81 10.47 16.86
C LYS A 211 8.41 10.45 15.39
N CYS A 212 7.25 11.03 15.11
CA CYS A 212 6.64 11.10 13.79
C CYS A 212 6.30 12.56 13.44
N TYR A 213 6.56 12.95 12.20
CA TYR A 213 6.25 14.27 11.66
C TYR A 213 5.37 14.13 10.43
N MET A 214 4.17 14.70 10.46
CA MET A 214 3.33 14.81 9.27
C MET A 214 3.72 16.06 8.49
N TYR A 215 4.02 15.89 7.20
CA TYR A 215 4.30 17.04 6.36
C TYR A 215 3.03 17.87 6.17
N LYS A 216 3.17 19.20 6.24
CA LYS A 216 2.03 20.13 6.18
C LYS A 216 1.24 20.08 4.86
N LEU A 217 1.90 19.65 3.78
CA LEU A 217 1.27 19.53 2.47
C LEU A 217 1.05 18.05 2.11
N GLY A 218 -0.10 17.79 1.52
CA GLY A 218 -0.41 16.55 0.81
C GLY A 218 -1.03 16.90 -0.54
N PHE A 219 -1.50 15.89 -1.26
CA PHE A 219 -2.26 16.14 -2.49
C PHE A 219 -3.33 15.09 -2.71
N CYS A 220 -4.41 15.51 -3.37
CA CYS A 220 -5.47 14.62 -3.84
C CYS A 220 -5.06 13.99 -5.17
N ARG A 221 -5.32 12.69 -5.33
CA ARG A 221 -5.19 11.96 -6.59
C ARG A 221 -6.58 11.62 -7.09
N PHE A 222 -6.99 12.26 -8.17
CA PHE A 222 -8.32 12.09 -8.75
C PHE A 222 -8.37 10.96 -9.77
N CYS A 223 -9.51 10.28 -9.84
CA CYS A 223 -9.89 9.55 -11.05
C CYS A 223 -10.13 10.54 -12.19
N THR A 224 -9.88 10.12 -13.43
CA THR A 224 -10.11 10.96 -14.62
C THR A 224 -11.58 11.05 -14.99
N VAL A 225 -12.35 9.99 -14.69
CA VAL A 225 -13.79 9.82 -14.99
C VAL A 225 -14.64 10.09 -13.76
N LYS A 226 -15.89 10.52 -13.96
CA LYS A 226 -16.89 10.65 -12.88
C LYS A 226 -17.16 9.28 -12.24
N TYR A 227 -17.34 9.27 -10.93
CA TYR A 227 -17.63 8.06 -10.18
C TYR A 227 -19.06 7.59 -10.46
N THR A 228 -19.22 6.29 -10.70
CA THR A 228 -20.52 5.63 -10.77
C THR A 228 -20.48 4.38 -9.89
N PRO A 229 -21.48 4.17 -9.02
CA PRO A 229 -21.57 2.95 -8.22
C PRO A 229 -22.06 1.73 -9.03
N SER A 230 -22.38 1.92 -10.33
CA SER A 230 -22.97 0.88 -11.15
C SER A 230 -22.10 -0.38 -11.25
N THR A 231 -22.70 -1.53 -10.97
CA THR A 231 -22.05 -2.84 -11.10
C THR A 231 -21.73 -3.20 -12.55
N SER A 232 -22.36 -2.53 -13.53
CA SER A 232 -22.07 -2.68 -14.96
C SER A 232 -20.69 -2.14 -15.35
N GLU A 233 -20.10 -1.27 -14.52
CA GLU A 233 -18.80 -0.63 -14.77
C GLU A 233 -17.67 -1.14 -13.87
N LEU A 234 -17.85 -2.28 -13.17
CA LEU A 234 -16.81 -2.83 -12.28
C LEU A 234 -15.51 -3.17 -13.00
N ASP A 235 -15.56 -3.47 -14.30
CA ASP A 235 -14.38 -3.70 -15.13
C ASP A 235 -13.69 -2.39 -15.57
N ASN A 236 -14.36 -1.25 -15.43
CA ASN A 236 -13.84 0.08 -15.75
C ASN A 236 -12.99 0.63 -14.59
N MET A 237 -11.76 0.12 -14.49
CA MET A 237 -10.82 0.51 -13.44
C MET A 237 -10.48 2.00 -13.39
N PHE A 238 -10.73 2.77 -14.45
CA PHE A 238 -10.50 4.22 -14.47
C PHE A 238 -11.47 5.01 -13.57
N VAL A 239 -12.67 4.46 -13.31
CA VAL A 239 -13.68 5.05 -12.41
C VAL A 239 -13.32 4.79 -10.95
N HIS A 240 -12.72 3.62 -10.68
CA HIS A 240 -12.60 3.09 -9.32
C HIS A 240 -11.19 3.21 -8.71
N LEU A 241 -10.13 3.32 -9.52
CA LEU A 241 -8.74 3.32 -9.08
C LEU A 241 -8.01 4.64 -9.42
N THR A 242 -7.61 5.39 -8.41
CA THR A 242 -6.95 6.70 -8.51
C THR A 242 -5.46 6.66 -8.88
N ASN A 243 -4.87 5.48 -9.05
CA ASN A 243 -3.45 5.32 -9.33
C ASN A 243 -3.05 6.01 -10.64
N VAL A 244 -2.07 6.91 -10.60
CA VAL A 244 -1.56 7.64 -11.78
C VAL A 244 -1.18 6.69 -12.93
N ALA A 245 -0.56 5.55 -12.64
CA ALA A 245 -0.20 4.57 -13.66
C ALA A 245 -1.44 4.05 -14.43
N ILE A 246 -2.57 3.84 -13.73
CA ILE A 246 -3.84 3.45 -14.35
C ILE A 246 -4.42 4.65 -15.10
N GLN A 247 -4.49 5.81 -14.45
CA GLN A 247 -5.13 7.00 -15.01
C GLN A 247 -4.45 7.50 -16.30
N LYS A 248 -3.12 7.38 -16.42
CA LYS A 248 -2.38 7.73 -17.65
C LYS A 248 -2.81 6.90 -18.87
N HIS A 249 -3.14 5.62 -18.69
CA HIS A 249 -3.63 4.77 -19.79
C HIS A 249 -5.10 5.06 -20.16
N GLY A 250 -5.89 5.61 -19.25
CA GLY A 250 -7.30 5.95 -19.47
C GLY A 250 -7.50 7.09 -20.46
N VAL A 251 -6.59 8.08 -20.46
CA VAL A 251 -6.63 9.22 -21.40
C VAL A 251 -6.46 8.75 -22.85
N SER A 252 -5.57 7.78 -23.10
CA SER A 252 -5.38 7.18 -24.43
C SER A 252 -6.57 6.35 -24.89
N PHE A 253 -7.24 5.64 -23.97
CA PHE A 253 -8.42 4.83 -24.28
C PHE A 253 -9.63 5.72 -24.64
N HIS A 254 -9.82 6.84 -23.96
CA HIS A 254 -10.87 7.81 -24.29
C HIS A 254 -10.62 8.52 -25.63
N HIS A 255 -9.36 8.82 -25.98
CA HIS A 255 -9.01 9.33 -27.32
C HIS A 255 -9.32 8.32 -28.42
N ARG A 256 -9.12 7.01 -28.17
CA ARG A 256 -9.41 5.95 -29.15
C ARG A 256 -10.91 5.70 -29.32
N LYS A 257 -11.70 5.76 -28.24
CA LYS A 257 -13.17 5.66 -28.34
C LYS A 257 -13.81 6.83 -29.10
N LYS A 258 -13.29 8.05 -28.95
CA LYS A 258 -13.76 9.23 -29.73
C LYS A 258 -13.39 9.17 -31.21
N LYS A 259 -12.32 8.47 -31.59
CA LYS A 259 -11.92 8.30 -33.01
C LYS A 259 -12.68 7.18 -33.74
N ASN A 260 -13.30 6.24 -33.01
CA ASN A 260 -14.08 5.14 -33.60
C ASN A 260 -15.60 5.40 -33.55
N THR A 261 -16.02 6.66 -33.38
CA THR A 261 -17.44 7.08 -33.37
C THR A 261 -17.80 8.07 -34.47
N PHE A 262 -17.02 8.11 -35.56
CA PHE A 262 -17.41 8.68 -36.84
C PHE A 262 -16.96 7.75 -37.96
#